data_AF-A0A5E4IBZ1-F1
#
_entry.id   AF-A0A5E4IBZ1-F1
#
_cell.length_a   1.000
_cell.length_b   1.000
_cell.length_c   1.000
_cell.angle_alpha   90.00
_cell.angle_beta   90.00
_cell.angle_gamma   90.00
#
_symmetry.space_group_name_H-M   'P 1'
#
loop_
_entity.id
_entity.type
_entity.pdbx_description
1 polymer ?
#
loop_
_entity_poly.entity_id
_entity_poly.type
_entity_poly.pdbx_seq_one_letter_code
_entity_poly.pdbx_strand_id
1 'polypeptide(L)'
;MGHKLVPEHTILSEKEKKELLKEYDIRPDQLPRILTNDPAVISVGAKPGQIIKIIRKSPTAKNATAYRLVVQSDISESFVFAEPSEEFSTASEEI
;
A
#
# COMPACT_ATOMS: atom_id res chain seq x y z
N MET A 1 7.08 -3.31 32.56
CA MET A 1 5.81 -3.28 31.79
C MET A 1 6.09 -2.50 30.51
N GLY A 2 6.54 -3.17 29.45
CA GLY A 2 6.99 -2.51 28.22
C GLY A 2 6.57 -3.35 27.03
N HIS A 3 5.62 -2.85 26.25
CA HIS A 3 5.10 -3.54 25.08
C HIS A 3 6.20 -3.58 24.01
N LYS A 4 6.91 -4.71 23.93
CA LYS A 4 8.17 -4.90 23.20
C LYS A 4 8.01 -5.19 21.70
N LEU A 5 6.85 -4.89 21.13
CA LEU A 5 6.39 -5.45 19.84
C LEU A 5 5.88 -4.41 18.84
N VAL A 6 6.04 -3.11 19.10
CA VAL A 6 5.70 -2.10 18.10
C VAL A 6 6.89 -1.92 17.16
N PRO A 7 6.75 -2.23 15.86
CA PRO A 7 7.83 -2.01 14.90
C PRO A 7 8.09 -0.52 14.69
N GLU A 8 9.24 -0.18 14.11
CA GLU A 8 9.55 1.20 13.76
C GLU A 8 8.78 1.59 12.49
N HIS A 9 8.12 2.75 12.54
CA HIS A 9 7.31 3.27 11.45
C HIS A 9 7.91 4.59 10.97
N THR A 10 8.13 4.73 9.65
CA THR A 10 8.73 5.92 9.05
C THR A 10 7.95 6.33 7.80
N ILE A 11 7.72 7.62 7.62
CA ILE A 11 7.09 8.17 6.41
C ILE A 11 8.13 8.21 5.30
N LEU A 12 7.77 7.71 4.11
CA LEU A 12 8.60 7.85 2.92
C LEU A 12 8.41 9.23 2.29
N SER A 13 9.52 9.83 1.87
CA SER A 13 9.51 11.05 1.07
C SER A 13 9.01 10.78 -0.35
N GLU A 14 8.56 11.80 -1.08
CA GLU A 14 8.09 11.63 -2.47
C GLU A 14 9.16 11.04 -3.39
N LYS A 15 10.43 11.38 -3.16
CA LYS A 15 11.56 10.83 -3.91
C LYS A 15 11.71 9.33 -3.67
N GLU A 16 11.69 8.90 -2.41
CA GLU A 16 11.80 7.48 -2.04
C GLU A 16 10.58 6.68 -2.50
N LYS A 17 9.39 7.28 -2.47
CA LYS A 17 8.17 6.68 -3.03
C LYS A 17 8.34 6.39 -4.53
N LYS A 18 8.82 7.36 -5.31
CA LYS A 18 9.04 7.17 -6.76
C LYS A 18 10.10 6.11 -7.05
N GLU A 19 11.18 6.11 -6.27
CA GLU A 19 12.25 5.12 -6.40
C GLU A 19 11.74 3.72 -6.08
N LEU A 20 10.97 3.54 -4.99
CA LEU A 20 10.35 2.26 -4.64
C LEU A 20 9.39 1.75 -5.70
N LEU A 21 8.48 2.60 -6.18
CA LEU A 21 7.52 2.20 -7.20
C LEU A 21 8.23 1.77 -8.50
N LYS A 22 9.36 2.41 -8.83
CA LYS A 22 10.18 2.06 -9.99
C LYS A 22 11.02 0.80 -9.76
N GLU A 23 11.59 0.62 -8.57
CA GLU A 23 12.42 -0.53 -8.22
C GLU A 23 11.61 -1.83 -8.21
N TYR A 24 10.41 -1.78 -7.65
CA TYR A 24 9.51 -2.93 -7.57
C TYR A 24 8.56 -3.06 -8.78
N ASP A 25 8.56 -2.09 -9.69
CA ASP A 25 7.66 -1.98 -10.85
C ASP A 25 6.18 -2.23 -10.48
N ILE A 26 5.73 -1.56 -9.42
CA ILE A 26 4.37 -1.66 -8.88
C ILE A 26 3.67 -0.31 -8.86
N ARG A 27 2.34 -0.36 -8.94
CA ARG A 27 1.47 0.81 -8.73
C ARG A 27 1.26 1.04 -7.23
N PRO A 28 1.08 2.29 -6.79
CA PRO A 28 0.81 2.59 -5.38
C PRO A 28 -0.45 1.87 -4.87
N ASP A 29 -1.44 1.65 -5.73
CA ASP A 29 -2.69 0.93 -5.42
C ASP A 29 -2.50 -0.57 -5.16
N GLN A 30 -1.38 -1.14 -5.60
CA GLN A 30 -1.04 -2.55 -5.34
C GLN A 30 -0.40 -2.75 -3.96
N LEU A 31 -0.03 -1.66 -3.27
CA LEU A 31 0.49 -1.74 -1.91
C LEU A 31 -0.63 -2.04 -0.91
N PRO A 32 -0.36 -2.83 0.14
CA PRO A 32 -1.30 -3.02 1.22
C PRO A 32 -1.75 -1.68 1.81
N ARG A 33 -3.06 -1.49 1.93
CA ARG A 33 -3.65 -0.23 2.40
C ARG A 33 -3.72 -0.22 3.92
N ILE A 34 -3.53 0.95 4.53
CA ILE A 34 -3.70 1.21 5.97
C ILE A 34 -4.58 2.42 6.18
N LEU A 35 -5.50 2.35 7.13
CA LEU A 35 -6.44 3.44 7.40
C LEU A 35 -5.75 4.56 8.18
N THR A 36 -6.17 5.80 7.93
CA THR A 36 -5.78 6.97 8.74
C THR A 36 -6.14 6.84 10.23
N ASN A 37 -7.14 6.01 10.54
CA ASN A 37 -7.57 5.72 11.92
C ASN A 37 -6.70 4.68 12.65
N ASP A 38 -5.68 4.10 11.99
CA ASP A 38 -4.80 3.13 12.63
C ASP A 38 -3.85 3.82 13.63
N PRO A 39 -3.70 3.30 14.87
CA PRO A 39 -2.82 3.90 15.89
C PRO A 39 -1.38 4.11 15.42
N ALA A 40 -0.84 3.24 14.56
CA ALA A 40 0.50 3.39 14.02
C ALA A 40 0.61 4.59 13.06
N VAL A 41 -0.44 4.84 12.27
CA VAL A 41 -0.53 5.98 11.34
C VAL A 41 -0.67 7.28 12.11
N ILE A 42 -1.54 7.29 13.13
CA ILE A 42 -1.77 8.44 14.01
C ILE A 42 -0.47 8.80 14.76
N SER A 43 0.24 7.81 15.28
CA SER A 43 1.50 8.02 16.01
C SER A 43 2.60 8.65 15.15
N VAL A 44 2.59 8.36 13.85
CA VAL A 44 3.57 8.86 12.88
C VAL A 44 3.11 10.17 12.24
N GLY A 45 1.81 10.48 12.29
CA GLY A 45 1.23 11.68 11.67
C GLY A 45 1.20 11.63 10.14
N ALA A 46 1.11 10.42 9.55
CA ALA A 46 1.08 10.28 8.10
C ALA A 46 -0.28 10.70 7.51
N LYS A 47 -0.25 11.28 6.31
CA LYS A 47 -1.43 11.76 5.58
C LYS A 47 -1.92 10.75 4.54
N PRO A 48 -3.22 10.77 4.18
CA PRO A 48 -3.72 9.94 3.07
C PRO A 48 -2.91 10.20 1.78
N GLY A 49 -2.57 9.14 1.07
CA GLY A 49 -1.72 9.16 -0.13
C GLY A 49 -0.21 9.00 0.13
N GLN A 50 0.23 9.03 1.39
CA GLN A 50 1.60 8.73 1.78
C GLN A 50 1.82 7.23 1.98
N ILE A 51 3.09 6.82 1.90
CA ILE A 51 3.50 5.42 2.14
C ILE A 51 4.30 5.37 3.43
N ILE A 52 3.93 4.43 4.31
CA ILE A 52 4.64 4.16 5.55
C ILE A 52 5.52 2.94 5.35
N LYS A 53 6.78 3.08 5.74
CA LYS A 53 7.75 1.99 5.87
C LYS A 53 7.69 1.45 7.29
N ILE A 54 7.51 0.14 7.41
CA ILE A 54 7.43 -0.58 8.68
C ILE A 54 8.63 -1.51 8.74
N ILE A 55 9.50 -1.31 9.72
CA ILE A 55 10.68 -2.14 9.95
C ILE A 55 10.45 -2.95 11.22
N ARG A 56 10.33 -4.27 11.07
CA ARG A 56 10.21 -5.20 12.19
C ARG A 56 11.46 -6.07 12.30
N LYS A 57 11.92 -6.33 13.51
CA LYS A 57 12.99 -7.30 13.76
C LYS A 57 12.45 -8.70 13.48
N SER A 58 13.09 -9.41 12.55
CA SER A 58 12.73 -10.78 12.20
C SER A 58 13.81 -11.74 12.74
N PRO A 59 13.43 -12.84 13.40
CA PRO A 59 14.40 -13.83 13.87
C PRO A 59 15.15 -14.50 12.71
N THR A 60 14.54 -14.58 11.52
CA THR A 60 15.12 -15.27 10.35
C THR A 60 15.90 -14.36 9.42
N ALA A 61 15.53 -13.07 9.32
CA ALA A 61 16.06 -12.16 8.29
C ALA A 61 16.67 -10.87 8.87
N LYS A 62 16.96 -10.83 10.18
CA LYS A 62 17.44 -9.64 10.92
C LYS A 62 16.41 -8.51 10.95
N ASN A 63 16.00 -7.98 9.81
CA ASN A 63 14.94 -6.98 9.64
C ASN A 63 14.02 -7.33 8.47
N ALA A 64 12.71 -7.22 8.66
CA ALA A 64 11.73 -7.31 7.59
C ALA A 64 11.11 -5.92 7.37
N THR A 65 11.19 -5.43 6.13
CA THR A 65 10.63 -4.15 5.71
C THR A 65 9.31 -4.38 5.00
N ALA A 66 8.26 -3.67 5.39
CA ALA A 66 6.97 -3.67 4.72
C ALA A 66 6.55 -2.23 4.37
N TYR A 67 5.90 -2.07 3.22
CA TYR A 67 5.41 -0.78 2.73
C TYR A 67 3.89 -0.79 2.68
N ARG A 68 3.25 0.24 3.23
CA ARG A 68 1.78 0.36 3.24
C ARG A 68 1.31 1.74 2.80
N LEU A 69 0.27 1.80 1.98
CA LEU A 69 -0.34 3.05 1.50
C LEU A 69 -1.41 3.53 2.48
N VAL A 70 -1.28 4.77 2.97
CA VAL A 70 -2.28 5.39 3.84
C VAL A 70 -3.48 5.81 3.02
N VAL A 71 -4.66 5.35 3.41
CA VAL A 71 -5.93 5.70 2.78
C VAL A 71 -6.88 6.32 3.80
N GLN A 72 -7.67 7.29 3.35
CA GLN A 72 -8.62 7.98 4.20
C GLN A 72 -9.74 7.01 4.61
N SER A 73 -10.08 7.02 5.89
CA SER A 73 -11.23 6.31 6.43
C SER A 73 -12.51 7.10 6.18
N ASP A 74 -12.79 7.48 4.93
CA ASP A 74 -14.12 7.97 4.60
C ASP A 74 -14.97 6.75 4.26
N ILE A 75 -16.00 6.55 5.08
CA ILE A 75 -17.09 5.63 4.76
C ILE A 75 -17.98 6.38 3.75
N SER A 76 -17.45 6.62 2.55
CA SER A 76 -18.18 7.18 1.40
C SER A 76 -17.31 7.06 0.16
N GLU A 77 -17.28 5.87 -0.43
CA GLU A 77 -17.89 5.63 -1.73
C GLU A 77 -17.60 4.18 -2.12
N SER A 78 -18.65 3.54 -2.61
CA SER A 78 -18.71 2.23 -3.26
C SER A 78 -17.44 1.83 -4.01
N PHE A 79 -16.95 0.65 -3.67
CA PHE A 79 -16.68 -0.45 -4.61
C PHE A 79 -17.02 -0.10 -6.07
N VAL A 80 -16.10 0.56 -6.77
CA VAL A 80 -16.04 0.49 -8.24
C VAL A 80 -14.85 -0.41 -8.53
N PHE A 81 -15.09 -1.72 -8.38
CA PHE A 81 -14.35 -2.70 -9.15
C PHE A 81 -14.68 -2.37 -10.61
N ALA A 82 -13.75 -1.71 -11.30
CA ALA A 82 -13.85 -1.61 -12.75
C ALA A 82 -13.77 -3.05 -13.28
N GLU A 83 -14.92 -3.58 -13.69
CA GLU A 83 -15.02 -4.76 -14.53
C GLU A 83 -14.06 -4.55 -15.71
N PRO A 84 -13.02 -5.38 -15.90
CA PRO A 84 -12.29 -5.34 -17.15
C PRO A 84 -13.29 -5.75 -18.24
N SER A 85 -13.65 -4.80 -19.09
CA SER A 85 -14.51 -5.02 -20.25
C SER A 85 -13.99 -6.21 -21.04
N GLU A 86 -14.77 -7.29 -21.04
CA GLU A 86 -14.68 -8.38 -22.01
C GLU A 86 -14.78 -7.78 -23.41
N GLU A 87 -13.71 -7.84 -24.18
CA GLU A 87 -13.79 -7.86 -25.64
C GLU A 87 -13.57 -9.32 -26.11
N PHE A 88 -14.63 -10.13 -25.97
CA PHE A 88 -14.83 -11.24 -26.89
C PHE A 88 -15.38 -10.65 -28.20
N SER A 89 -14.49 -10.33 -29.14
CA SER A 89 -14.89 -10.11 -30.53
C SER A 89 -14.91 -11.45 -31.25
N THR A 90 -16.11 -12.00 -31.37
CA THR A 90 -16.43 -13.18 -32.15
C THR A 90 -16.61 -12.82 -33.62
N ALA A 91 -16.11 -13.72 -34.48
CA ALA A 91 -16.61 -14.07 -35.82
C ALA A 91 -16.23 -13.20 -37.04
N SER A 92 -15.57 -13.87 -38.00
CA SER A 92 -15.89 -13.99 -39.46
C SER A 92 -14.77 -14.90 -40.02
N GLU A 93 -14.97 -16.19 -40.30
CA GLU A 93 -15.68 -16.80 -41.44
C GLU A 93 -15.45 -16.06 -42.79
N GLU A 94 -15.07 -16.84 -43.82
CA GLU A 94 -14.89 -16.51 -45.25
C GLU A 94 -13.57 -15.76 -45.60
N ILE A 95 -12.64 -16.23 -46.45
CA ILE A 95 -12.60 -17.12 -47.63
C ILE A 95 -11.27 -17.88 -47.68
#